data_AF-A0A7V5HNK3-F1
#
_entry.id   AF-A0A7V5HNK3-F1
#
_cell.length_a   1.000
_cell.length_b   1.000
_cell.length_c   1.000
_cell.angle_alpha   90.00
_cell.angle_beta   90.00
_cell.angle_gamma   90.00
#
_symmetry.space_group_name_H-M   'P 1'
#
loop_
_entity.id
_entity.type
_entity.pdbx_description
1 polymer ?
#
loop_
_entity_poly.entity_id
_entity_poly.type
_entity_poly.pdbx_seq_one_letter_code
_entity_poly.pdbx_strand_id
1 'polypeptide(L)'
;MSEDKIVEILNFAMEIEKDGILSYLDIARKTKEISGKNMFITLAQEEVRHYLALEEEVIKLLKEGHSEHIEIPVSLIEKMAPEITKREKRKKGKSELNELDALEIALEQEKKSMEFYKSKMEEVEDENLRVLFKRLYEMEQNHYDLIFAQLDYIKGTGFWFDIPEFSMES
;
A
#
# COMPACT_ATOMS: atom_id res chain seq x y z
N MET A 1 -18.48 20.48 2.20
CA MET A 1 -18.55 19.61 0.99
C MET A 1 -19.91 18.91 0.89
N SER A 2 -20.45 18.60 -0.30
CA SER A 2 -21.76 17.91 -0.43
C SER A 2 -21.65 16.39 -0.26
N GLU A 3 -22.74 15.75 0.19
CA GLU A 3 -22.83 14.29 0.36
C GLU A 3 -22.52 13.53 -0.94
N ASP A 4 -23.12 13.93 -2.06
CA ASP A 4 -22.85 13.33 -3.38
C ASP A 4 -21.36 13.31 -3.72
N LYS A 5 -20.64 14.39 -3.39
CA LYS A 5 -19.20 14.51 -3.64
C LYS A 5 -18.39 13.59 -2.72
N ILE A 6 -18.81 13.41 -1.47
CA ILE A 6 -18.18 12.46 -0.55
C ILE A 6 -18.35 11.04 -1.07
N VAL A 7 -19.56 10.66 -1.48
CA VAL A 7 -19.85 9.33 -2.03
C VAL A 7 -19.04 9.08 -3.30
N GLU A 8 -18.88 10.08 -4.17
CA GLU A 8 -18.00 9.97 -5.35
C GLU A 8 -16.54 9.71 -4.96
N ILE A 9 -16.01 10.43 -3.96
CA ILE A 9 -14.64 10.22 -3.45
C ILE A 9 -14.47 8.81 -2.88
N LEU A 10 -15.41 8.33 -2.07
CA LEU A 10 -15.36 7.00 -1.46
C LEU A 10 -15.47 5.89 -2.50
N ASN A 11 -16.37 6.02 -3.49
CA ASN A 11 -16.47 5.06 -4.59
C ASN A 11 -15.19 5.00 -5.41
N PHE A 12 -14.54 6.15 -5.65
CA PHE A 12 -13.25 6.17 -6.33
C PHE A 12 -12.14 5.50 -5.49
N ALA A 13 -12.13 5.72 -4.18
CA ALA A 13 -11.24 5.00 -3.26
C ALA A 13 -11.47 3.48 -3.34
N MET A 14 -12.73 3.03 -3.36
CA MET A 14 -13.06 1.60 -3.48
C MET A 14 -12.58 0.99 -4.81
N GLU A 15 -12.61 1.74 -5.92
CA GLU A 15 -12.04 1.25 -7.19
C GLU A 15 -10.51 1.18 -7.14
N ILE A 16 -9.83 2.09 -6.43
CA ILE A 16 -8.37 1.98 -6.17
C ILE A 16 -8.07 0.66 -5.44
N GLU A 17 -8.77 0.38 -4.33
CA GLU A 17 -8.57 -0.84 -3.55
C GLU A 17 -8.83 -2.10 -4.39
N LYS A 18 -9.89 -2.07 -5.21
CA LYS A 18 -10.25 -3.18 -6.09
C LYS A 18 -9.20 -3.42 -7.17
N ASP A 19 -8.64 -2.37 -7.75
CA ASP A 19 -7.49 -2.46 -8.66
C ASP A 19 -6.24 -2.99 -7.93
N GLY A 20 -6.07 -2.65 -6.64
CA GLY A 20 -5.13 -3.26 -5.66
C GLY A 20 -5.24 -4.77 -5.63
N ILE A 21 -6.42 -5.25 -5.23
CA ILE A 21 -6.75 -6.67 -5.11
C ILE A 21 -6.44 -7.42 -6.40
N LEU A 22 -6.94 -6.93 -7.54
CA LEU A 22 -6.79 -7.60 -8.83
C LEU A 22 -5.33 -7.67 -9.27
N SER A 23 -4.58 -6.57 -9.10
CA SER A 23 -3.17 -6.50 -9.46
C SER A 23 -2.33 -7.46 -8.61
N TYR A 24 -2.54 -7.46 -7.29
CA TYR A 24 -1.83 -8.36 -6.40
C TYR A 24 -2.12 -9.84 -6.64
N LEU A 25 -3.37 -10.20 -6.93
CA LEU A 25 -3.72 -11.59 -7.25
C LEU A 25 -3.12 -12.04 -8.59
N ASP A 26 -3.06 -11.16 -9.59
CA ASP A 26 -2.41 -11.46 -10.87
C ASP A 26 -0.89 -11.62 -10.72
N ILE A 27 -0.25 -10.73 -9.97
CA ILE A 27 1.18 -10.84 -9.64
C ILE A 27 1.46 -12.13 -8.84
N ALA A 28 0.66 -12.42 -7.81
CA ALA A 28 0.79 -13.63 -7.01
C ALA A 28 0.70 -14.89 -7.89
N ARG A 29 -0.25 -14.93 -8.84
CA ARG A 29 -0.41 -16.05 -9.78
C ARG A 29 0.84 -16.26 -10.65
N LYS A 30 1.49 -15.19 -11.08
CA LYS A 30 2.70 -15.21 -11.93
C LYS A 30 3.99 -15.46 -11.14
N THR A 31 3.98 -15.23 -9.83
CA THR A 31 5.14 -15.43 -8.95
C THR A 31 5.39 -16.92 -8.69
N LYS A 32 6.61 -17.39 -8.99
CA LYS A 32 7.02 -18.79 -8.81
C LYS A 32 7.43 -19.09 -7.37
N GLU A 33 8.13 -18.15 -6.74
CA GLU A 33 8.62 -18.31 -5.38
C GLU A 33 7.45 -18.24 -4.38
N ILE A 34 7.39 -19.18 -3.45
CA ILE A 34 6.24 -19.36 -2.56
C ILE A 34 6.13 -18.21 -1.57
N SER A 35 7.26 -17.72 -1.03
CA SER A 35 7.24 -16.60 -0.08
C SER A 35 6.82 -15.28 -0.74
N GLY A 36 7.27 -14.98 -1.96
CA GLY A 36 6.82 -13.84 -2.75
C GLY A 36 5.34 -13.95 -3.12
N LYS A 37 4.87 -15.14 -3.54
CA LYS A 37 3.44 -15.39 -3.78
C LYS A 37 2.60 -15.12 -2.54
N ASN A 38 3.03 -15.61 -1.38
CA ASN A 38 2.33 -15.41 -0.11
C ASN A 38 2.31 -13.94 0.31
N MET A 39 3.38 -13.18 0.03
CA MET A 39 3.43 -11.74 0.27
C MET A 39 2.33 -11.02 -0.52
N PHE A 40 2.24 -11.23 -1.84
CA PHE A 40 1.21 -10.60 -2.67
C PHE A 40 -0.22 -11.06 -2.32
N ILE A 41 -0.42 -12.32 -1.92
CA ILE A 41 -1.71 -12.77 -1.39
C ILE A 41 -2.07 -12.02 -0.11
N THR A 42 -1.09 -11.78 0.78
CA THR A 42 -1.31 -11.03 2.03
C THR A 42 -1.67 -9.58 1.72
N LEU A 43 -0.96 -8.93 0.80
CA LEU A 43 -1.29 -7.57 0.35
C LEU A 43 -2.73 -7.50 -0.20
N ALA A 44 -3.10 -8.40 -1.11
CA ALA A 44 -4.47 -8.47 -1.63
C ALA A 44 -5.54 -8.64 -0.52
N GLN A 45 -5.21 -9.33 0.57
CA GLN A 45 -6.13 -9.48 1.71
C GLN A 45 -6.26 -8.20 2.55
N GLU A 46 -5.23 -7.37 2.61
CA GLU A 46 -5.29 -6.05 3.26
C GLU A 46 -6.12 -5.08 2.41
N GLU A 47 -5.92 -5.02 1.09
CA GLU A 47 -6.77 -4.21 0.18
C GLU A 47 -8.27 -4.58 0.29
N VAL A 48 -8.60 -5.87 0.47
CA VAL A 48 -9.99 -6.29 0.73
C VAL A 48 -10.54 -5.65 2.01
N ARG A 49 -9.73 -5.52 3.07
CA ARG A 49 -10.18 -4.90 4.32
C ARG A 49 -10.37 -3.39 4.14
N HIS A 50 -9.50 -2.74 3.38
CA HIS A 50 -9.64 -1.32 3.04
C HIS A 50 -10.94 -1.08 2.26
N TYR A 51 -11.18 -1.89 1.21
CA TYR A 51 -12.42 -1.85 0.44
C TYR A 51 -13.66 -1.99 1.33
N LEU A 52 -13.66 -2.95 2.25
CA LEU A 52 -14.79 -3.18 3.15
C LEU A 52 -15.00 -2.02 4.14
N ALA A 53 -13.92 -1.39 4.63
CA ALA A 53 -14.03 -0.20 5.48
C ALA A 53 -14.63 0.99 4.72
N LEU A 54 -14.23 1.20 3.46
CA LEU A 54 -14.80 2.22 2.60
C LEU A 54 -16.27 1.94 2.25
N GLU A 55 -16.61 0.68 1.97
CA GLU A 55 -17.99 0.26 1.71
C GLU A 55 -18.89 0.49 2.93
N GLU A 56 -18.39 0.18 4.13
CA GLU A 56 -19.09 0.46 5.38
C GLU A 56 -19.35 1.97 5.56
N GLU A 57 -18.38 2.81 5.24
CA GLU A 57 -18.52 4.27 5.31
C GLU A 57 -19.60 4.79 4.34
N VAL A 58 -19.58 4.31 3.09
CA VAL A 58 -20.61 4.67 2.10
C VAL A 58 -22.00 4.26 2.60
N ILE A 59 -22.14 3.04 3.13
CA ILE A 59 -23.43 2.54 3.62
C ILE A 59 -23.93 3.38 4.80
N LYS A 60 -23.06 3.77 5.74
CA LYS A 60 -23.42 4.60 6.89
C LYS A 60 -23.83 5.99 6.45
N LEU A 61 -23.01 6.64 5.63
CA LEU A 61 -23.30 7.98 5.12
C LEU A 61 -24.67 8.05 4.42
N LEU A 62 -24.98 7.07 3.55
CA LEU A 62 -26.25 7.03 2.83
C LEU A 62 -27.46 6.70 3.71
N LYS A 63 -27.28 6.00 4.84
CA LYS A 63 -28.37 5.63 5.75
C LYS A 63 -28.63 6.68 6.82
N GLU A 64 -27.57 7.28 7.34
CA GLU A 64 -27.58 8.08 8.55
C GLU A 64 -27.31 9.57 8.27
N GLY A 65 -26.88 9.91 7.05
CA GLY A 65 -26.60 11.28 6.61
C GLY A 65 -25.34 11.88 7.22
N HIS A 66 -24.52 11.08 7.90
CA HIS A 66 -23.25 11.51 8.49
C HIS A 66 -22.25 10.35 8.56
N SER A 67 -20.97 10.73 8.62
CA SER A 67 -19.84 9.81 8.79
C SER A 67 -19.61 9.48 10.26
N GLU A 68 -19.19 8.25 10.54
CA GLU A 68 -18.79 7.80 11.88
C GLU A 68 -17.34 7.31 11.89
N HIS A 69 -16.75 7.17 13.08
CA HIS A 69 -15.42 6.59 13.18
C HIS A 69 -15.46 5.10 12.82
N ILE A 70 -14.75 4.73 11.75
CA ILE A 70 -14.50 3.34 11.37
C ILE A 70 -13.13 2.91 11.88
N GLU A 71 -13.12 1.89 12.73
CA GLU A 71 -11.90 1.31 13.25
C GLU A 71 -11.41 0.21 12.30
N ILE A 72 -10.25 0.42 11.68
CA ILE A 72 -9.55 -0.62 10.92
C ILE A 72 -8.51 -1.27 11.83
N PRO A 73 -8.66 -2.57 12.18
CA PRO A 73 -7.72 -3.26 13.06
C PRO A 73 -6.28 -3.27 12.54
N VAL A 74 -5.31 -3.34 13.45
CA VAL A 74 -3.89 -3.47 13.10
C VAL A 74 -3.65 -4.73 12.25
N SER A 75 -3.08 -4.54 11.06
CA SER A 75 -2.82 -5.58 10.08
C SER A 75 -1.71 -6.54 10.49
N LEU A 76 -1.61 -7.65 9.77
CA LEU A 76 -0.47 -8.56 9.93
C LEU A 76 0.84 -7.88 9.51
N ILE A 77 0.81 -7.08 8.45
CA ILE A 77 1.98 -6.36 7.93
C ILE A 77 2.50 -5.37 8.97
N GLU A 78 1.63 -4.59 9.59
CA GLU A 78 1.99 -3.65 10.66
C GLU A 78 2.61 -4.36 11.87
N LYS A 79 2.06 -5.52 12.26
CA LYS A 79 2.63 -6.34 13.35
C LYS A 79 4.02 -6.89 13.01
N MET A 80 4.30 -7.08 11.72
CA MET A 80 5.55 -7.67 11.23
C MET A 80 6.61 -6.63 10.84
N ALA A 81 6.24 -5.34 10.67
CA ALA A 81 7.15 -4.26 10.29
C ALA A 81 8.46 -4.21 11.10
N PRO A 82 8.47 -4.39 12.44
CA PRO A 82 9.71 -4.40 13.23
C PRO A 82 10.67 -5.55 12.92
N GLU A 83 10.17 -6.65 12.35
CA GLU A 83 10.93 -7.87 12.10
C GLU A 83 11.40 -7.98 10.63
N ILE A 84 10.71 -7.28 9.72
CA ILE A 84 11.09 -7.19 8.30
C ILE A 84 12.43 -6.47 8.15
N THR A 85 12.67 -5.41 8.93
CA THR A 85 13.93 -4.65 8.93
C THR A 85 15.12 -5.39 9.57
N LYS A 86 14.85 -6.42 10.39
CA LYS A 86 15.88 -7.20 11.10
C LYS A 86 16.34 -8.46 10.36
N ARG A 87 15.66 -8.87 9.28
CA ARG A 87 16.05 -10.08 8.55
C ARG A 87 17.37 -9.86 7.83
N GLU A 88 18.43 -10.41 8.42
CA GLU A 88 19.76 -10.47 7.83
C GLU A 88 19.72 -11.05 6.41
N LYS A 89 20.59 -10.50 5.55
CA LYS A 89 20.81 -10.88 4.14
C LYS A 89 20.87 -12.40 4.00
N ARG A 90 19.76 -13.05 3.69
CA ARG A 90 19.78 -14.45 3.22
C ARG A 90 20.43 -14.48 1.83
N LYS A 91 20.99 -15.65 1.47
CA LYS A 91 21.76 -15.80 0.23
C LYS A 91 20.95 -15.35 -0.99
N LYS A 92 21.62 -14.58 -1.86
CA LYS A 92 21.17 -14.12 -3.18
C LYS A 92 20.48 -15.29 -3.93
N GLY A 93 19.16 -15.26 -4.04
CA GLY A 93 18.43 -16.10 -5.00
C GLY A 93 18.62 -15.51 -6.39
N LYS A 94 18.64 -16.34 -7.44
CA LYS A 94 18.46 -15.82 -8.80
C LYS A 94 17.02 -15.31 -8.90
N SER A 95 16.79 -14.00 -8.83
CA SER A 95 15.49 -13.45 -9.18
C SER A 95 15.35 -13.42 -10.70
N GLU A 96 14.15 -13.71 -11.19
CA GLU A 96 13.81 -13.50 -12.59
C GLU A 96 13.47 -12.00 -12.78
N LEU A 97 13.73 -11.44 -13.97
CA LEU A 97 13.39 -10.04 -14.29
C LEU A 97 11.90 -9.75 -13.99
N ASN A 98 11.03 -10.73 -14.22
CA ASN A 98 9.60 -10.65 -13.96
C ASN A 98 9.23 -10.38 -12.49
N GLU A 99 10.07 -10.78 -11.52
CA GLU A 99 9.83 -10.54 -10.10
C GLU A 99 10.17 -9.10 -9.70
N LEU A 100 11.18 -8.51 -10.35
CA LEU A 100 11.52 -7.10 -10.17
C LEU A 100 10.44 -6.19 -10.76
N ASP A 101 9.99 -6.48 -11.98
CA ASP A 101 8.93 -5.72 -12.64
C ASP A 101 7.64 -5.74 -11.81
N ALA A 102 7.29 -6.89 -11.23
CA ALA A 102 6.13 -7.02 -10.35
C ALA A 102 6.22 -6.15 -9.09
N LEU A 103 7.38 -6.09 -8.44
CA LEU A 103 7.59 -5.25 -7.26
C LEU A 103 7.60 -3.77 -7.62
N GLU A 104 8.14 -3.39 -8.77
CA GLU A 104 8.12 -1.99 -9.23
C GLU A 104 6.69 -1.52 -9.54
N ILE A 105 5.88 -2.35 -10.21
CA ILE A 105 4.46 -2.08 -10.44
C ILE A 105 3.72 -1.92 -9.11
N ALA A 106 3.96 -2.82 -8.15
CA ALA A 106 3.35 -2.75 -6.83
C ALA A 106 3.73 -1.45 -6.08
N LEU A 107 5.00 -1.04 -6.11
CA LEU A 107 5.43 0.23 -5.51
C LEU A 107 4.78 1.46 -6.15
N GLU A 108 4.63 1.47 -7.48
CA GLU A 108 3.95 2.56 -8.17
C GLU A 108 2.48 2.63 -7.77
N GLN A 109 1.84 1.48 -7.61
CA GLN A 109 0.46 1.38 -7.16
C GLN A 109 0.28 1.92 -5.74
N GLU A 110 1.09 1.46 -4.79
CA GLU A 110 1.06 1.96 -3.41
C GLU A 110 1.27 3.47 -3.34
N LYS A 111 2.24 3.99 -4.12
CA LYS A 111 2.50 5.42 -4.18
C LYS A 111 1.28 6.22 -4.67
N LYS A 112 0.54 5.71 -5.66
CA LYS A 112 -0.68 6.36 -6.16
C LYS A 112 -1.79 6.34 -5.11
N SER A 113 -2.00 5.23 -4.41
CA SER A 113 -2.96 5.13 -3.31
C SER A 113 -2.62 6.10 -2.18
N MET A 114 -1.35 6.16 -1.78
CA MET A 114 -0.85 7.10 -0.78
C MET A 114 -1.06 8.57 -1.18
N GLU A 115 -0.73 8.94 -2.43
CA GLU A 115 -0.93 10.29 -2.95
C GLU A 115 -2.42 10.66 -2.96
N PHE A 116 -3.29 9.72 -3.34
CA PHE A 116 -4.73 9.89 -3.31
C PHE A 116 -5.22 10.14 -1.88
N TYR A 117 -4.92 9.25 -0.94
CA TYR A 117 -5.38 9.40 0.45
C TYR A 117 -4.85 10.64 1.11
N LYS A 118 -3.58 11.00 0.84
CA LYS A 118 -3.01 12.26 1.31
C LYS A 118 -3.75 13.49 0.80
N SER A 119 -4.06 13.51 -0.49
CA SER A 119 -4.87 14.59 -1.09
C SER A 119 -6.26 14.66 -0.45
N LYS A 120 -6.91 13.53 -0.21
CA LYS A 120 -8.25 13.49 0.39
C LYS A 120 -8.28 13.91 1.86
N MET A 121 -7.25 13.61 2.65
CA MET A 121 -7.12 14.15 4.01
C MET A 121 -7.15 15.69 4.06
N GLU A 122 -6.59 16.35 3.05
CA GLU A 122 -6.55 17.82 2.93
C GLU A 122 -7.85 18.40 2.36
N GLU A 123 -8.57 17.64 1.53
CA GLU A 123 -9.80 18.07 0.86
C GLU A 123 -11.05 17.91 1.73
N VAL A 124 -11.16 16.84 2.52
CA VAL A 124 -12.38 16.56 3.28
C VAL A 124 -12.52 17.48 4.49
N GLU A 125 -13.73 17.93 4.77
CA GLU A 125 -14.06 18.74 5.95
C GLU A 125 -14.35 17.86 7.18
N ASP A 126 -15.01 16.71 6.95
CA ASP A 126 -15.41 15.75 7.98
C ASP A 126 -14.20 15.10 8.67
N GLU A 127 -14.18 15.14 10.01
CA GLU A 127 -13.07 14.61 10.81
C GLU A 127 -13.02 13.08 10.79
N ASN A 128 -14.16 12.39 10.75
CA ASN A 128 -14.20 10.93 10.70
C ASN A 128 -13.63 10.43 9.37
N LEU A 129 -13.99 11.06 8.26
CA LEU A 129 -13.38 10.78 6.96
C LEU A 129 -11.89 11.09 6.92
N ARG A 130 -11.46 12.20 7.53
CA ARG A 130 -10.04 12.55 7.63
C ARG A 130 -9.26 11.48 8.40
N VAL A 131 -9.83 10.97 9.50
CA VAL A 131 -9.24 9.88 10.29
C VAL A 131 -9.17 8.59 9.48
N LEU A 132 -10.23 8.24 8.75
CA LEU A 132 -10.26 7.05 7.88
C LEU A 132 -9.19 7.14 6.78
N PHE A 133 -9.13 8.24 6.03
CA PHE A 133 -8.11 8.41 4.98
C PHE A 133 -6.69 8.45 5.53
N LYS A 134 -6.50 9.01 6.74
CA LYS A 134 -5.21 8.93 7.41
C LYS A 134 -4.81 7.50 7.74
N ARG A 135 -5.76 6.70 8.25
CA ARG A 135 -5.52 5.29 8.57
C ARG A 135 -5.15 4.49 7.32
N LEU A 136 -5.87 4.69 6.21
CA LEU A 136 -5.57 4.05 4.92
C LEU A 136 -4.19 4.47 4.40
N TYR A 137 -3.88 5.77 4.41
CA TYR A 137 -2.54 6.27 4.04
C TYR A 137 -1.41 5.60 4.83
N GLU A 138 -1.56 5.46 6.14
CA GLU A 138 -0.56 4.79 6.99
C GLU A 138 -0.42 3.30 6.64
N MET A 139 -1.51 2.62 6.29
CA MET A 139 -1.49 1.21 5.86
C MET A 139 -0.77 1.06 4.51
N GLU A 140 -1.07 1.91 3.52
CA GLU A 140 -0.36 1.89 2.23
C GLU A 140 1.12 2.23 2.36
N GLN A 141 1.49 3.12 3.28
CA GLN A 141 2.91 3.37 3.57
C GLN A 141 3.60 2.10 4.10
N ASN A 142 2.94 1.30 4.95
CA ASN A 142 3.50 0.04 5.44
C ASN A 142 3.60 -1.00 4.32
N HIS A 143 2.65 -1.03 3.38
CA HIS A 143 2.71 -1.87 2.19
C HIS A 143 3.90 -1.49 1.30
N TYR A 144 4.03 -0.19 1.00
CA TYR A 144 5.16 0.38 0.26
C TYR A 144 6.50 -0.01 0.89
N ASP A 145 6.65 0.17 2.19
CA ASP A 145 7.90 -0.11 2.90
C ASP A 145 8.27 -1.59 2.85
N LEU A 146 7.28 -2.49 2.99
CA LEU A 146 7.46 -3.93 2.85
C LEU A 146 7.94 -4.29 1.43
N ILE A 147 7.26 -3.78 0.40
CA ILE A 147 7.57 -4.07 -1.01
C ILE A 147 8.95 -3.49 -1.36
N PHE A 148 9.26 -2.29 -0.87
CA PHE A 148 10.54 -1.62 -1.11
C PHE A 148 11.69 -2.40 -0.46
N ALA A 149 11.52 -2.86 0.77
CA ALA A 149 12.50 -3.70 1.45
C ALA A 149 12.75 -5.01 0.67
N GLN A 150 11.70 -5.62 0.10
CA GLN A 150 11.83 -6.80 -0.74
C GLN A 150 12.56 -6.50 -2.06
N LEU A 151 12.26 -5.38 -2.70
CA LEU A 151 12.94 -4.94 -3.92
C LEU A 151 14.43 -4.66 -3.68
N ASP A 152 14.76 -3.94 -2.61
CA ASP A 152 16.14 -3.63 -2.24
C ASP A 152 16.94 -4.92 -1.94
N TYR A 153 16.32 -5.84 -1.20
CA TYR A 153 16.90 -7.15 -0.92
C TYR A 153 17.24 -7.93 -2.20
N ILE A 154 16.35 -7.93 -3.19
CA ILE A 154 16.57 -8.63 -4.47
C ILE A 154 17.64 -7.92 -5.32
N LYS A 155 17.56 -6.58 -5.44
CA LYS A 155 18.53 -5.78 -6.20
C LYS A 155 19.93 -5.86 -5.58
N GLY A 156 20.02 -6.13 -4.27
CA GLY A 156 21.29 -6.22 -3.55
C GLY A 156 22.01 -4.88 -3.46
N THR A 157 21.28 -3.78 -3.65
CA THR A 157 21.76 -2.39 -3.60
C THR A 157 21.51 -1.77 -2.23
N GLY A 158 21.87 -2.46 -1.15
CA GLY A 158 21.87 -1.81 0.14
C GLY A 158 22.96 -0.74 0.17
N PHE A 159 22.62 0.52 -0.17
CA PHE A 159 23.32 1.76 0.21
C PHE A 159 22.60 3.00 -0.37
N TRP A 160 22.18 3.94 0.49
CA TRP A 160 22.01 5.37 0.14
C TRP A 160 22.37 6.22 1.36
N PHE A 161 23.65 6.54 1.50
CA PHE A 161 24.21 7.85 1.86
C PHE A 161 25.72 7.78 1.64
N ASP A 162 26.14 7.81 0.37
CA ASP A 162 27.48 8.29 0.05
C ASP A 162 27.32 9.57 -0.78
N ILE A 163 27.84 10.64 -0.19
CA ILE A 163 27.94 11.99 -0.72
C ILE A 163 28.70 11.94 -2.06
N PRO A 164 28.35 12.76 -3.07
CA PRO A 164 28.94 12.68 -4.40
C PRO A 164 30.46 12.90 -4.33
N GLU A 165 31.22 11.88 -4.73
CA GLU A 165 32.65 12.05 -4.96
C GLU A 165 32.82 12.80 -6.28
N PHE A 166 33.24 14.05 -6.17
CA PHE A 166 33.54 14.93 -7.30
C PHE A 166 34.48 14.22 -8.27
N SER A 167 34.11 14.26 -9.55
CA SER A 167 35.03 14.03 -10.65
C SER A 167 36.18 15.03 -10.58
N MET A 168 37.42 14.55 -10.58
CA MET A 168 38.50 15.21 -11.31
C MET A 168 39.36 14.14 -11.99
N GLU A 169 39.26 14.12 -13.31
CA GLU A 169 40.31 13.60 -14.19
C GLU A 169 41.65 14.27 -13.85
N SER A 170 42.71 13.47 -13.71
CA SER A 170 44.01 13.59 -14.40
C SER A 170 44.95 12.48 -13.91
#